data_AF-A0A937FY47-F1
#
_entry.id   AF-A0A937FY47-F1
#
_cell.length_a   1.000
_cell.length_b   1.000
_cell.length_c   1.000
_cell.angle_alpha   90.00
_cell.angle_beta   90.00
_cell.angle_gamma   90.00
#
_symmetry.space_group_name_H-M   'P 1'
#
loop_
_entity.id
_entity.type
_entity.pdbx_description
1 polymer ?
#
loop_
_entity_poly.entity_id
_entity_poly.type
_entity_poly.pdbx_seq_one_letter_code
_entity_poly.pdbx_strand_id
1 'polypeptide(L)'
;MTIRRLRSMMVGAVILGITWSCQKDEAIKPQEEQPNYLTASDMAGMTRLGKKLENPYAIENMRKALENLKASSPDGRINSEDVEITTTHLYIRFKPKTEDELSILQKDSTLILYSYPLDYEIDQPGDFYHDPEVPVDQPTYQYCAVEADKKLPDGVKYELLAELYIPDEDSDEADESHGRFASAEWVETLVDEALRITGNLEEEVMDNVYAKKSKWRPAGRIRVWDGVVGRFVPVVGAEVRARRWFTTHVGWTNNNGFYSAPGRFRRSANYSLRWEKYHFSIRTGTFGQATYNGPKRRGNWNKDFGSAGSTVVSDRHQYYALIFQAARDYYYGNRFGLSSPPRNSDLKPQVKIAADIKQRQTEKDSHAAMYARTGGALPSIYVRRWNRRSDRVYATTAHELAHAAHWDMDRGAFKLLVLGAYGAKIESSEAVIESWASGVEWQFAQERYRNLLGVVGYEYGTETTDGGNYQELEINEDRVYTSIVVDMIDSENQRFSRNHNGNIAFPNDRVSGYTILQLERGLKGARSWIEWQSNIRNLHNNKTEQFLNELFTNWY
;
A
#
# COMPACT_ATOMS: atom_id res chain seq x y z
N MET A 1 2.64 57.77 38.32
CA MET A 1 3.93 57.36 37.69
C MET A 1 4.59 56.35 38.63
N THR A 2 4.95 55.11 38.31
CA THR A 2 4.99 54.36 37.05
C THR A 2 5.21 52.87 37.40
N ILE A 3 4.35 51.99 36.86
CA ILE A 3 4.59 50.62 36.37
C ILE A 3 5.12 49.53 37.32
N ARG A 4 4.22 48.59 37.67
CA ARG A 4 4.52 47.18 38.01
C ARG A 4 4.67 46.37 36.71
N ARG A 5 5.76 45.61 36.57
CA ARG A 5 5.98 44.66 35.47
C ARG A 5 5.19 43.37 35.72
N LEU A 6 4.22 43.08 34.86
CA LEU A 6 3.56 41.77 34.74
C LEU A 6 4.42 40.84 33.87
N ARG A 7 4.62 39.61 34.34
CA ARG A 7 5.13 38.48 33.54
C ARG A 7 4.01 38.01 32.61
N SER A 8 4.25 38.00 31.30
CA SER A 8 3.32 37.49 30.30
C SER A 8 3.47 35.97 30.19
N MET A 9 2.41 35.23 30.54
CA MET A 9 2.21 33.83 30.13
C MET A 9 1.61 33.85 28.73
N MET A 10 2.34 33.31 27.76
CA MET A 10 1.87 33.09 26.40
C MET A 10 1.05 31.80 26.40
N VAL A 11 -0.27 31.92 26.57
CA VAL A 11 -1.21 30.80 26.33
C VAL A 11 -1.43 30.74 24.82
N GLY A 12 -0.78 29.78 24.16
CA GLY A 12 -1.08 29.44 22.77
C GLY A 12 -2.44 28.74 22.70
N ALA A 13 -3.45 29.42 22.16
CA ALA A 13 -4.74 28.82 21.85
C ALA A 13 -4.58 27.90 20.64
N VAL A 14 -4.50 26.59 20.89
CA VAL A 14 -4.67 25.57 19.86
C VAL A 14 -6.17 25.50 19.55
N ILE A 15 -6.57 26.05 18.41
CA ILE A 15 -7.91 25.85 17.86
C ILE A 15 -7.96 24.43 17.30
N LEU A 16 -8.36 23.49 18.15
CA LEU A 16 -8.73 22.13 17.77
C LEU A 16 -9.97 22.20 16.87
N GLY A 17 -9.77 21.96 15.57
CA GLY A 17 -10.85 21.78 14.61
C GLY A 17 -11.62 20.51 14.91
N ILE A 18 -12.79 20.64 15.54
CA ILE A 18 -13.71 19.54 15.78
C ILE A 18 -14.35 19.14 14.44
N THR A 19 -13.92 18.02 13.86
CA THR A 19 -14.60 17.37 12.73
C THR A 19 -15.42 16.18 13.24
N TRP A 20 -16.75 16.34 13.18
CA TRP A 20 -17.72 15.31 13.51
C TRP A 20 -17.70 14.21 12.44
N SER A 21 -17.40 12.98 12.87
CA SER A 21 -17.77 11.74 12.20
C SER A 21 -19.14 11.40 12.77
N CYS A 22 -20.17 11.41 11.93
CA CYS A 22 -21.53 11.07 12.34
C CYS A 22 -21.96 9.77 11.65
N GLN A 23 -21.88 8.67 12.39
CA GLN A 23 -22.94 7.67 12.41
C GLN A 23 -23.60 7.73 13.79
N LYS A 24 -24.91 7.44 13.82
CA LYS A 24 -25.89 7.65 14.90
C LYS A 24 -25.36 7.41 16.33
N ASP A 25 -25.76 8.32 17.22
CA ASP A 25 -25.41 8.41 18.64
C ASP A 25 -25.58 7.10 19.43
N GLU A 26 -24.50 6.68 20.09
CA GLU A 26 -24.56 6.39 21.53
C GLU A 26 -23.56 7.31 22.23
N ALA A 27 -24.03 8.03 23.26
CA ALA A 27 -23.24 9.00 24.00
C ALA A 27 -22.06 8.32 24.71
N ILE A 28 -20.84 8.57 24.23
CA ILE A 28 -19.60 8.08 24.86
C ILE A 28 -19.32 8.93 26.09
N LYS A 29 -19.50 8.36 27.28
CA LYS A 29 -18.94 8.88 28.53
C LYS A 29 -17.40 8.77 28.47
N PRO A 30 -16.63 9.70 29.06
CA PRO A 30 -15.18 9.58 29.10
C PRO A 30 -14.81 8.36 29.95
N GLN A 31 -14.45 7.27 29.28
CA GLN A 31 -13.76 6.14 29.90
C GLN A 31 -12.30 6.53 30.06
N GLU A 32 -11.73 6.26 31.23
CA GLU A 32 -10.27 6.23 31.41
C GLU A 32 -9.68 5.33 30.32
N GLU A 33 -8.89 5.90 29.42
CA GLU A 33 -8.35 5.21 28.24
C GLU A 33 -7.34 4.15 28.66
N GLN A 34 -7.81 2.91 28.82
CA GLN A 34 -6.94 1.75 28.71
C GLN A 34 -6.41 1.68 27.27
N PRO A 35 -5.12 1.41 27.05
CA PRO A 35 -4.58 1.23 25.71
C PRO A 35 -5.36 0.12 24.98
N ASN A 36 -5.90 0.45 23.81
CA ASN A 36 -6.69 -0.49 23.03
C ASN A 36 -5.73 -1.47 22.33
N TYR A 37 -5.64 -2.70 22.82
CA TYR A 37 -4.83 -3.77 22.21
C TYR A 37 -5.64 -4.60 21.21
N LEU A 38 -4.95 -5.43 20.41
CA LEU A 38 -5.60 -6.30 19.43
C LEU A 38 -6.58 -7.26 20.11
N THR A 39 -7.79 -7.37 19.58
CA THR A 39 -8.75 -8.39 20.02
C THR A 39 -8.42 -9.75 19.40
N ALA A 40 -9.03 -10.83 19.92
CA ALA A 40 -8.90 -12.17 19.32
C ALA A 40 -9.37 -12.23 17.86
N SER A 41 -10.38 -11.43 17.50
CA SER A 41 -10.85 -11.28 16.13
C SER A 41 -9.81 -10.56 15.26
N ASP A 42 -9.12 -9.58 15.83
CA ASP A 42 -8.09 -8.82 15.13
C ASP A 42 -6.85 -9.65 14.85
N MET A 43 -6.49 -10.54 15.77
CA MET A 43 -5.40 -11.49 15.57
C MET A 43 -5.73 -12.60 14.54
N ALA A 44 -6.97 -12.69 14.05
CA ALA A 44 -7.36 -13.71 13.08
C ALA A 44 -6.76 -13.42 11.70
N GLY A 45 -5.89 -14.31 11.22
CA GLY A 45 -5.13 -14.13 9.97
C GLY A 45 -3.80 -13.39 10.15
N MET A 46 -3.44 -13.00 11.38
CA MET A 46 -2.12 -12.49 11.70
C MET A 46 -1.06 -13.61 11.57
N THR A 47 0.12 -13.24 11.10
CA THR A 47 1.29 -14.12 11.08
C THR A 47 1.61 -14.57 12.50
N ARG A 48 1.76 -15.87 12.71
CA ARG A 48 2.19 -16.43 13.99
C ARG A 48 3.65 -16.78 13.92
N LEU A 49 4.41 -16.22 14.86
CA LEU A 49 5.82 -16.54 15.04
C LEU A 49 5.93 -17.87 15.80
N GLY A 50 6.85 -18.71 15.37
CA GLY A 50 7.22 -19.96 16.02
C GLY A 50 8.31 -19.74 17.06
N LYS A 51 9.20 -20.73 17.19
CA LYS A 51 10.34 -20.60 18.12
C LYS A 51 11.29 -19.49 17.68
N LYS A 52 11.90 -18.86 18.67
CA LYS A 52 13.11 -18.05 18.45
C LYS A 52 14.24 -18.97 18.00
N LEU A 53 14.90 -18.61 16.91
CA LEU A 53 16.06 -19.32 16.39
C LEU A 53 17.33 -18.76 17.04
N GLU A 54 18.29 -19.63 17.33
CA GLU A 54 19.61 -19.19 17.75
C GLU A 54 20.31 -18.51 16.57
N ASN A 55 20.74 -17.26 16.75
CA ASN A 55 21.30 -16.45 15.68
C ASN A 55 22.71 -16.94 15.29
N PRO A 56 22.93 -17.50 14.09
CA PRO A 56 24.25 -17.95 13.64
C PRO A 56 25.22 -16.79 13.39
N TYR A 57 24.72 -15.61 13.03
CA TYR A 57 25.51 -14.43 12.71
C TYR A 57 25.87 -13.56 13.92
N ALA A 58 25.35 -13.89 15.11
CA ALA A 58 25.76 -13.23 16.34
C ALA A 58 27.26 -13.43 16.56
N ILE A 59 27.96 -12.39 17.01
CA ILE A 59 29.43 -12.41 17.21
C ILE A 59 29.87 -13.61 18.05
N GLU A 60 29.13 -13.94 19.11
CA GLU A 60 29.44 -15.09 19.96
C GLU A 60 29.42 -16.43 19.20
N ASN A 61 28.45 -16.62 18.30
CA ASN A 61 28.26 -17.87 17.58
C ASN A 61 29.22 -17.98 16.40
N MET A 62 29.53 -16.87 15.74
CA MET A 62 30.60 -16.83 14.74
C MET A 62 31.97 -17.13 15.38
N ARG A 63 32.24 -16.63 16.60
CA ARG A 63 33.49 -16.95 17.33
C ARG A 63 33.57 -18.42 17.71
N LYS A 64 32.49 -18.98 18.27
CA LYS A 64 32.42 -20.42 18.57
C LYS A 64 32.62 -21.27 17.30
N ALA A 65 32.03 -20.87 16.18
CA ALA A 65 32.20 -21.56 14.91
C ALA A 65 33.66 -21.52 14.44
N LEU A 66 34.32 -20.36 14.54
CA LEU A 66 35.73 -20.23 14.21
C LEU A 66 36.62 -21.11 15.10
N GLU A 67 36.35 -21.16 16.41
CA GLU A 67 37.05 -22.02 17.34
C GLU A 67 36.89 -23.51 16.99
N ASN A 68 35.69 -23.95 16.63
CA ASN A 68 35.45 -25.33 16.19
C ASN A 68 36.22 -25.69 14.91
N LEU A 69 36.28 -24.76 13.95
CA LEU A 69 37.03 -24.96 12.71
C LEU A 69 38.54 -25.03 12.97
N LYS A 70 39.06 -24.18 13.88
CA LYS A 70 40.45 -24.22 14.33
C LYS A 70 40.79 -25.57 14.99
N ALA A 71 39.91 -26.07 15.85
CA ALA A 71 40.09 -27.37 16.51
C ALA A 71 40.03 -28.56 15.54
N SER A 72 39.23 -28.45 14.48
CA SER A 72 39.00 -29.55 13.52
C SER A 72 40.01 -29.61 12.36
N SER A 73 40.91 -28.62 12.22
CA SER A 73 41.94 -28.56 11.18
C SER A 73 43.34 -28.21 11.73
N PRO A 74 43.95 -29.09 12.54
CA PRO A 74 45.25 -28.84 13.17
C PRO A 74 46.45 -28.76 12.21
N ASP A 75 46.30 -29.22 10.95
CA ASP A 75 47.38 -29.27 9.95
C ASP A 75 47.51 -28.02 9.05
N GLY A 76 46.95 -26.87 9.46
CA GLY A 76 47.23 -25.57 8.82
C GLY A 76 46.66 -25.36 7.40
N ARG A 77 45.71 -26.18 6.94
CA ARG A 77 45.01 -25.95 5.65
C ARG A 77 44.06 -24.75 5.65
N ILE A 78 43.80 -24.17 6.83
CA ILE A 78 42.95 -23.00 7.00
C ILE A 78 43.78 -21.92 7.68
N ASN A 79 44.16 -20.88 6.93
CA ASN A 79 44.89 -19.71 7.46
C ASN A 79 43.93 -18.85 8.32
N SER A 80 43.56 -19.40 9.48
CA SER A 80 42.59 -18.82 10.42
C SER A 80 43.16 -17.72 11.32
N GLU A 81 44.48 -17.49 11.23
CA GLU A 81 45.19 -16.41 11.94
C GLU A 81 44.87 -15.03 11.34
N ASP A 82 44.41 -14.99 10.09
CA ASP A 82 44.09 -13.74 9.37
C ASP A 82 42.63 -13.31 9.51
N VAL A 83 41.78 -14.05 10.24
CA VAL A 83 40.35 -13.69 10.33
C VAL A 83 39.95 -13.13 11.67
N GLU A 84 39.64 -11.84 11.63
CA GLU A 84 39.11 -11.08 12.74
C GLU A 84 37.56 -11.05 12.66
N ILE A 85 36.91 -11.61 13.68
CA ILE A 85 35.45 -11.50 13.83
C ILE A 85 35.14 -10.20 14.55
N THR A 86 34.76 -9.20 13.77
CA THR A 86 34.35 -7.86 14.22
C THR A 86 32.87 -7.62 13.95
N THR A 87 32.30 -6.60 14.57
CA THR A 87 30.93 -6.17 14.30
C THR A 87 30.87 -5.48 12.94
N THR A 88 30.18 -6.10 11.99
CA THR A 88 29.92 -5.54 10.65
C THR A 88 28.54 -4.91 10.57
N HIS A 89 27.58 -5.47 11.32
CA HIS A 89 26.19 -5.08 11.28
C HIS A 89 25.59 -5.09 12.68
N LEU A 90 24.48 -4.39 12.84
CA LEU A 90 23.66 -4.37 14.05
C LEU A 90 22.27 -4.88 13.71
N TYR A 91 21.76 -5.82 14.52
CA TYR A 91 20.35 -6.18 14.51
C TYR A 91 19.61 -5.29 15.50
N ILE A 92 18.70 -4.46 15.01
CA ILE A 92 17.99 -3.48 15.82
C ILE A 92 16.47 -3.58 15.66
N ARG A 93 15.76 -3.10 16.67
CA ARG A 93 14.32 -2.88 16.65
C ARG A 93 13.99 -1.45 16.99
N PHE A 94 13.39 -0.72 16.05
CA PHE A 94 12.79 0.59 16.29
C PHE A 94 11.42 0.44 16.97
N LYS A 95 11.09 1.43 17.82
CA LYS A 95 9.86 1.51 18.61
C LYS A 95 9.11 2.82 18.31
N PRO A 96 8.62 3.00 17.06
CA PRO A 96 7.86 4.19 16.69
C PRO A 96 6.56 4.26 17.50
N LYS A 97 6.29 5.41 18.11
CA LYS A 97 5.06 5.67 18.87
C LYS A 97 3.98 6.36 18.04
N THR A 98 4.37 7.00 16.95
CA THR A 98 3.48 7.78 16.08
C THR A 98 3.77 7.47 14.61
N GLU A 99 2.83 7.80 13.72
CA GLU A 99 3.05 7.66 12.29
C GLU A 99 4.15 8.59 11.76
N ASP A 100 4.36 9.75 12.41
CA ASP A 100 5.46 10.65 12.07
C ASP A 100 6.81 9.99 12.36
N GLU A 101 6.94 9.31 13.52
CA GLU A 101 8.12 8.51 13.86
C GLU A 101 8.32 7.35 12.87
N LEU A 102 7.24 6.64 12.48
CA LEU A 102 7.35 5.59 11.45
C LEU A 102 7.76 6.17 10.09
N SER A 103 7.25 7.35 9.72
CA SER A 103 7.55 8.01 8.45
C SER A 103 9.01 8.44 8.35
N ILE A 104 9.64 8.83 9.47
CA ILE A 104 11.08 9.07 9.56
C ILE A 104 11.87 7.83 9.11
N LEU A 105 11.50 6.65 9.63
CA LEU A 105 12.16 5.38 9.26
C LEU A 105 11.93 5.03 7.79
N GLN A 106 10.69 5.18 7.31
CA GLN A 106 10.32 4.84 5.93
C GLN A 106 10.92 5.77 4.88
N LYS A 107 11.31 6.99 5.26
CA LYS A 107 11.99 7.95 4.37
C LYS A 107 13.41 7.49 4.04
N ASP A 108 14.07 6.81 4.97
CA ASP A 108 15.36 6.21 4.71
C ASP A 108 15.17 4.90 3.92
N SER A 109 15.21 4.99 2.58
CA SER A 109 15.08 3.84 1.69
C SER A 109 16.21 2.82 1.84
N THR A 110 17.27 3.15 2.57
CA THR A 110 18.37 2.23 2.87
C THR A 110 18.11 1.41 4.15
N LEU A 111 16.99 1.64 4.84
CA LEU A 111 16.46 0.77 5.89
C LEU A 111 15.47 -0.24 5.32
N ILE A 112 15.79 -1.53 5.46
CA ILE A 112 14.85 -2.60 5.11
C ILE A 112 14.10 -3.04 6.36
N LEU A 113 12.95 -2.42 6.58
CA LEU A 113 12.13 -2.59 7.78
C LEU A 113 11.19 -3.79 7.68
N TYR A 114 11.10 -4.59 8.75
CA TYR A 114 10.16 -5.68 8.93
C TYR A 114 9.28 -5.42 10.14
N SER A 115 7.99 -5.78 10.06
CA SER A 115 7.08 -5.67 11.21
C SER A 115 7.33 -6.75 12.28
N TYR A 116 8.08 -7.79 11.95
CA TYR A 116 8.34 -8.95 12.81
C TYR A 116 9.85 -9.22 12.96
N PRO A 117 10.27 -9.86 14.07
CA PRO A 117 11.66 -10.28 14.30
C PRO A 117 12.22 -11.17 13.19
N LEU A 118 13.50 -10.99 12.86
CA LEU A 118 14.19 -11.71 11.78
C LEU A 118 14.70 -13.09 12.19
N ASP A 119 14.80 -13.33 13.50
CA ASP A 119 15.34 -14.50 14.19
C ASP A 119 14.25 -15.42 14.77
N TYR A 120 13.06 -15.41 14.17
CA TYR A 120 11.95 -16.29 14.53
C TYR A 120 11.49 -17.10 13.33
N GLU A 121 11.02 -18.32 13.58
CA GLU A 121 10.27 -19.08 12.60
C GLU A 121 8.93 -18.41 12.32
N ILE A 122 8.42 -18.58 11.09
CA ILE A 122 7.03 -18.28 10.76
C ILE A 122 6.28 -19.61 10.83
N ASP A 123 5.62 -19.87 11.97
CA ASP A 123 4.84 -21.09 12.17
C ASP A 123 3.60 -21.10 11.27
N GLN A 124 2.89 -19.96 11.24
CA GLN A 124 1.71 -19.79 10.38
C GLN A 124 1.80 -18.48 9.62
N PRO A 125 1.90 -18.51 8.28
CA PRO A 125 1.93 -17.29 7.50
C PRO A 125 0.55 -16.61 7.54
N GLY A 126 0.55 -15.34 7.91
CA GLY A 126 -0.61 -14.45 7.79
C GLY A 126 -0.40 -13.41 6.69
N ASP A 127 -1.38 -12.52 6.54
CA ASP A 127 -1.34 -11.38 5.61
C ASP A 127 -0.83 -10.09 6.27
N PHE A 128 -0.62 -10.08 7.59
CA PHE A 128 0.08 -9.01 8.32
C PHE A 128 0.74 -9.55 9.59
N TYR A 129 1.47 -8.69 10.30
CA TYR A 129 1.92 -8.91 11.67
C TYR A 129 1.85 -7.60 12.44
N HIS A 130 1.44 -7.67 13.71
CA HIS A 130 1.50 -6.57 14.67
C HIS A 130 1.83 -7.17 16.04
N ASP A 131 2.88 -6.66 16.67
CA ASP A 131 3.34 -7.11 17.97
C ASP A 131 2.23 -6.98 19.03
N PRO A 132 1.81 -8.06 19.72
CA PRO A 132 0.73 -8.02 20.70
C PRO A 132 0.96 -7.08 21.89
N GLU A 133 2.21 -6.71 22.17
CA GLU A 133 2.57 -5.78 23.25
C GLU A 133 2.40 -4.31 22.83
N VAL A 134 2.11 -4.03 21.55
CA VAL A 134 1.94 -2.68 21.01
C VAL A 134 0.45 -2.36 20.83
N PRO A 135 -0.05 -1.22 21.35
CA PRO A 135 -1.42 -0.76 21.12
C PRO A 135 -1.78 -0.68 19.62
N VAL A 136 -3.06 -0.90 19.26
CA VAL A 136 -3.50 -0.96 17.85
C VAL A 136 -3.46 0.37 17.13
N ASP A 137 -3.48 1.47 17.89
CA ASP A 137 -3.41 2.84 17.39
C ASP A 137 -1.97 3.32 17.20
N GLN A 138 -0.98 2.50 17.54
CA GLN A 138 0.44 2.79 17.34
C GLN A 138 1.01 1.94 16.20
N PRO A 139 2.01 2.45 15.46
CA PRO A 139 2.77 1.61 14.56
C PRO A 139 3.48 0.49 15.33
N THR A 140 3.42 -0.74 14.80
CA THR A 140 4.17 -1.85 15.39
C THR A 140 5.69 -1.64 15.27
N TYR A 141 6.45 -2.40 16.04
CA TYR A 141 7.91 -2.36 16.00
C TYR A 141 8.45 -2.63 14.59
N GLN A 142 9.56 -1.98 14.26
CA GLN A 142 10.24 -2.15 12.97
C GLN A 142 11.63 -2.74 13.19
N TYR A 143 11.83 -3.96 12.70
CA TYR A 143 13.05 -4.73 12.82
C TYR A 143 13.90 -4.57 11.55
N CYS A 144 15.21 -4.39 11.69
CA CYS A 144 16.13 -4.38 10.56
C CYS A 144 17.56 -4.76 10.98
N ALA A 145 18.35 -5.20 10.01
CA ALA A 145 19.80 -5.25 10.11
C ALA A 145 20.39 -4.08 9.32
N VAL A 146 21.44 -3.48 9.87
CA VAL A 146 22.09 -2.28 9.33
C VAL A 146 23.59 -2.39 9.51
N GLU A 147 24.38 -1.80 8.63
CA GLU A 147 25.84 -1.68 8.79
C GLU A 147 26.19 -0.99 10.12
N ALA A 148 27.27 -1.42 10.76
CA ALA A 148 27.63 -0.99 12.11
C ALA A 148 27.94 0.52 12.22
N ASP A 149 28.44 1.13 11.14
CA ASP A 149 28.75 2.55 11.04
C ASP A 149 27.61 3.38 10.41
N LYS A 150 26.49 2.74 10.03
CA LYS A 150 25.31 3.41 9.50
C LYS A 150 24.77 4.41 10.52
N LYS A 151 24.64 5.66 10.10
CA LYS A 151 23.92 6.68 10.87
C LYS A 151 22.43 6.38 10.85
N LEU A 152 21.87 6.10 12.03
CA LEU A 152 20.44 5.83 12.18
C LEU A 152 19.63 7.14 12.19
N PRO A 153 18.36 7.11 11.76
CA PRO A 153 17.51 8.29 11.83
C PRO A 153 17.30 8.77 13.26
N ASP A 154 17.41 10.09 13.46
CA ASP A 154 17.09 10.73 14.73
C ASP A 154 15.57 10.76 14.98
N GLY A 155 15.17 10.87 16.25
CA GLY A 155 13.78 11.07 16.63
C GLY A 155 12.95 9.80 16.81
N VAL A 156 13.51 8.61 16.57
CA VAL A 156 12.85 7.33 16.81
C VAL A 156 13.69 6.47 17.74
N LYS A 157 13.10 5.99 18.84
CA LYS A 157 13.81 5.11 19.78
C LYS A 157 14.06 3.75 19.15
N TYR A 158 15.21 3.17 19.42
CA TYR A 158 15.55 1.80 19.03
C TYR A 158 16.20 1.02 20.18
N GLU A 159 16.23 -0.29 20.01
CA GLU A 159 16.89 -1.25 20.89
C GLU A 159 17.87 -2.09 20.06
N LEU A 160 19.11 -2.23 20.53
CA LEU A 160 20.08 -3.16 19.96
C LEU A 160 19.76 -4.57 20.43
N LEU A 161 19.49 -5.48 19.49
CA LEU A 161 19.16 -6.87 19.77
C LEU A 161 20.38 -7.79 19.68
N ALA A 162 21.29 -7.53 18.73
CA ALA A 162 22.55 -8.26 18.59
C ALA A 162 23.58 -7.49 17.76
N GLU A 163 24.85 -7.67 18.08
CA GLU A 163 25.96 -7.37 17.16
C GLU A 163 26.16 -8.55 16.20
N LEU A 164 26.34 -8.25 14.92
CA LEU A 164 26.41 -9.24 13.85
C LEU A 164 27.73 -9.17 13.09
N TYR A 165 28.24 -10.35 12.71
CA TYR A 165 29.30 -10.49 11.71
C TYR A 165 28.73 -11.22 10.49
N ILE A 166 28.53 -10.51 9.37
CA ILE A 166 27.94 -11.02 8.11
C ILE A 166 29.00 -11.03 7.01
N PRO A 167 29.91 -12.02 7.00
CA PRO A 167 31.04 -12.03 6.07
C PRO A 167 30.67 -12.36 4.62
N ASP A 168 29.46 -12.86 4.36
CA ASP A 168 29.00 -13.25 3.04
C ASP A 168 28.41 -12.11 2.20
N GLU A 169 28.11 -10.96 2.81
CA GLU A 169 27.58 -9.76 2.14
C GLU A 169 28.63 -9.05 1.27
N ASP A 170 29.86 -8.89 1.77
CA ASP A 170 30.98 -8.24 1.05
C ASP A 170 31.59 -9.12 -0.07
N SER A 171 31.23 -10.40 -0.13
CA SER A 171 31.86 -11.37 -1.04
C SER A 171 31.44 -11.25 -2.52
N ASP A 172 30.60 -10.28 -2.87
CA ASP A 172 30.22 -9.96 -4.25
C ASP A 172 31.08 -8.81 -4.86
N GLU A 173 31.77 -8.01 -4.03
CA GLU A 173 32.62 -6.87 -4.44
C GLU A 173 34.13 -7.12 -4.26
N ALA A 174 34.56 -8.38 -4.16
CA ALA A 174 35.98 -8.72 -4.14
C ALA A 174 36.62 -8.50 -5.53
N ASP A 175 36.85 -7.24 -5.85
CA ASP A 175 37.97 -6.80 -6.65
C ASP A 175 39.24 -7.30 -5.95
N GLU A 176 40.18 -7.87 -6.71
CA GLU A 176 41.39 -8.56 -6.23
C GLU A 176 42.40 -7.64 -5.49
N SER A 177 41.97 -6.44 -5.03
CA SER A 177 42.83 -5.32 -4.67
C SER A 177 42.86 -4.93 -3.19
N HIS A 178 42.05 -5.51 -2.31
CA HIS A 178 42.05 -5.17 -0.87
C HIS A 178 42.43 -6.37 0.00
N GLY A 179 43.72 -6.45 0.35
CA GLY A 179 44.38 -7.58 1.01
C GLY A 179 44.02 -7.81 2.48
N ARG A 180 42.75 -8.06 2.80
CA ARG A 180 42.31 -8.47 4.16
C ARG A 180 41.23 -9.55 4.22
N PHE A 181 40.86 -10.17 3.10
CA PHE A 181 39.76 -11.14 3.10
C PHE A 181 40.26 -12.58 3.09
N ALA A 182 39.77 -13.35 4.06
CA ALA A 182 39.76 -14.81 3.99
C ALA A 182 39.18 -15.25 2.64
N SER A 183 39.76 -16.28 2.01
CA SER A 183 39.23 -16.80 0.74
C SER A 183 37.71 -17.03 0.82
N ALA A 184 36.96 -16.79 -0.27
CA ALA A 184 35.50 -16.94 -0.27
C ALA A 184 35.03 -18.34 0.24
N GLU A 185 35.88 -19.35 0.10
CA GLU A 185 35.69 -20.71 0.63
C GLU A 185 35.72 -20.78 2.17
N TRP A 186 36.54 -19.94 2.80
CA TRP A 186 36.60 -19.85 4.25
C TRP A 186 35.34 -19.18 4.83
N VAL A 187 34.89 -18.09 4.20
CA VAL A 187 33.65 -17.39 4.60
C VAL A 187 32.47 -18.35 4.58
N GLU A 188 32.37 -19.16 3.52
CA GLU A 188 31.36 -20.22 3.42
C GLU A 188 31.48 -21.23 4.57
N THR A 189 32.69 -21.76 4.81
CA THR A 189 32.93 -22.77 5.85
C THR A 189 32.57 -22.24 7.24
N LEU A 190 32.91 -20.99 7.55
CA LEU A 190 32.56 -20.36 8.83
C LEU A 190 31.04 -20.22 9.00
N VAL A 191 30.36 -19.67 7.98
CA VAL A 191 28.90 -19.50 8.02
C VAL A 191 28.20 -20.85 8.16
N ASP A 192 28.71 -21.88 7.50
CA ASP A 192 28.16 -23.24 7.55
C ASP A 192 28.31 -23.87 8.92
N GLU A 193 29.48 -23.74 9.54
CA GLU A 193 29.71 -24.18 10.91
C GLU A 193 28.83 -23.42 11.91
N ALA A 194 28.71 -22.10 11.76
CA ALA A 194 27.83 -21.27 12.60
C ALA A 194 26.36 -21.72 12.50
N LEU A 195 25.90 -22.03 11.29
CA LEU A 195 24.56 -22.59 11.08
C LEU A 195 24.42 -23.98 11.67
N ARG A 196 25.46 -24.81 11.61
CA ARG A 196 25.44 -26.17 12.17
C ARG A 196 25.33 -26.14 13.69
N ILE A 197 26.18 -25.37 14.36
CA ILE A 197 26.21 -25.32 15.84
C ILE A 197 24.93 -24.70 16.43
N THR A 198 24.26 -23.84 15.67
CA THR A 198 22.99 -23.23 16.06
C THR A 198 21.76 -24.04 15.60
N GLY A 199 21.95 -25.20 14.97
CA GLY A 199 20.86 -26.07 14.50
C GLY A 199 20.06 -25.51 13.32
N ASN A 200 20.65 -24.61 12.54
CA ASN A 200 20.02 -23.89 11.42
C ASN A 200 20.57 -24.28 10.03
N LEU A 201 21.45 -25.28 9.97
CA LEU A 201 21.97 -25.80 8.72
C LEU A 201 20.89 -26.67 8.02
N GLU A 202 20.69 -26.46 6.72
CA GLU A 202 19.70 -27.22 5.94
C GLU A 202 20.11 -28.69 5.86
N GLU A 203 19.17 -29.62 6.13
CA GLU A 203 19.43 -31.08 6.15
C GLU A 203 20.06 -31.59 4.85
N GLU A 204 19.61 -31.11 3.69
CA GLU A 204 20.19 -31.46 2.37
C GLU A 204 21.68 -31.08 2.23
N VAL A 205 22.18 -30.18 3.08
CA VAL A 205 23.60 -29.80 3.11
C VAL A 205 24.40 -30.65 4.10
N MET A 206 23.75 -31.24 5.11
CA MET A 206 24.38 -32.16 6.06
C MET A 206 24.89 -33.43 5.37
N ASP A 207 24.18 -33.91 4.33
CA ASP A 207 24.51 -35.14 3.60
C ASP A 207 25.73 -35.00 2.68
N ASN A 208 26.08 -33.78 2.26
CA ASN A 208 27.28 -33.54 1.44
C ASN A 208 27.81 -32.11 1.63
N VAL A 209 28.40 -31.85 2.80
CA VAL A 209 28.94 -30.54 3.22
C VAL A 209 29.96 -29.96 2.22
N TYR A 210 30.56 -30.80 1.38
CA TYR A 210 31.56 -30.40 0.37
C TYR A 210 30.98 -30.03 -1.02
N ALA A 211 29.66 -30.17 -1.24
CA ALA A 211 29.02 -29.80 -2.51
C ALA A 211 28.77 -28.27 -2.57
N LYS A 212 29.76 -27.52 -3.07
CA LYS A 212 29.68 -26.06 -3.25
C LYS A 212 28.46 -25.65 -4.10
N LYS A 213 27.42 -25.07 -3.47
CA LYS A 213 26.25 -24.52 -4.19
C LYS A 213 26.62 -23.18 -4.82
N SER A 214 26.40 -23.06 -6.14
CA SER A 214 26.63 -21.79 -6.85
C SER A 214 25.71 -20.68 -6.34
N LYS A 215 26.24 -19.44 -6.28
CA LYS A 215 25.46 -18.22 -6.03
C LYS A 215 24.35 -18.10 -7.09
N TRP A 216 23.18 -17.66 -6.67
CA TRP A 216 22.01 -17.44 -7.51
C TRP A 216 21.35 -16.11 -7.17
N ARG A 217 20.75 -15.47 -8.18
CA ARG A 217 20.10 -14.17 -8.03
C ARG A 217 18.59 -14.35 -7.84
N PRO A 218 17.98 -13.76 -6.80
CA PRO A 218 16.53 -13.76 -6.66
C PRO A 218 15.83 -13.05 -7.83
N ALA A 219 14.84 -13.72 -8.40
CA ALA A 219 14.08 -13.22 -9.54
C ALA A 219 12.77 -13.99 -9.69
N GLY A 220 11.87 -13.50 -10.53
CA GLY A 220 10.64 -14.19 -10.85
C GLY A 220 9.58 -13.26 -11.43
N ARG A 221 8.32 -13.66 -11.29
CA ARG A 221 7.17 -12.95 -11.86
C ARG A 221 5.96 -12.96 -10.93
N ILE A 222 5.32 -11.82 -10.75
CA ILE A 222 4.11 -11.67 -9.94
C ILE A 222 2.94 -11.25 -10.83
N ARG A 223 1.81 -11.95 -10.74
CA ARG A 223 0.59 -11.67 -11.51
C ARG A 223 -0.66 -11.84 -10.64
N VAL A 224 -1.78 -11.30 -11.12
CA VAL A 224 -3.08 -11.40 -10.47
C VAL A 224 -4.13 -11.82 -11.50
N TRP A 225 -5.04 -12.71 -11.12
CA TRP A 225 -6.18 -13.08 -11.96
C TRP A 225 -7.13 -11.90 -12.10
N ASP A 226 -7.41 -11.53 -13.33
CA ASP A 226 -8.44 -10.53 -13.65
C ASP A 226 -9.58 -11.22 -14.39
N GLY A 227 -10.74 -11.30 -13.72
CA GLY A 227 -11.92 -12.02 -14.22
C GLY A 227 -12.56 -11.37 -15.45
N VAL A 228 -12.38 -10.06 -15.64
CA VAL A 228 -12.92 -9.33 -16.81
C VAL A 228 -12.08 -9.63 -18.05
N VAL A 229 -10.76 -9.69 -17.89
CA VAL A 229 -9.84 -10.03 -19.00
C VAL A 229 -9.79 -11.55 -19.24
N GLY A 230 -10.18 -12.36 -18.25
CA GLY A 230 -10.12 -13.82 -18.33
C GLY A 230 -8.70 -14.37 -18.32
N ARG A 231 -7.74 -13.66 -17.71
CA ARG A 231 -6.34 -14.11 -17.61
C ARG A 231 -5.60 -13.50 -16.42
N PHE A 232 -4.42 -14.07 -16.11
CA PHE A 232 -3.47 -13.45 -15.20
C PHE A 232 -2.79 -12.24 -15.85
N VAL A 233 -2.95 -11.07 -15.24
CA VAL A 233 -2.32 -9.80 -15.66
C VAL A 233 -1.14 -9.46 -14.74
N PRO A 234 -0.11 -8.75 -15.22
CA PRO A 234 1.05 -8.41 -14.39
C PRO A 234 0.67 -7.50 -13.23
N VAL A 235 1.25 -7.76 -12.05
CA VAL A 235 1.22 -6.80 -10.94
C VAL A 235 2.46 -5.93 -11.09
N VAL A 236 2.28 -4.68 -11.53
CA VAL A 236 3.38 -3.75 -11.79
C VAL A 236 3.77 -3.00 -10.53
N GLY A 237 5.07 -2.79 -10.28
CA GLY A 237 5.61 -1.94 -9.22
C GLY A 237 5.60 -2.51 -7.80
N ALA A 238 5.21 -3.77 -7.62
CA ALA A 238 5.21 -4.44 -6.31
C ALA A 238 6.64 -4.73 -5.83
N GLU A 239 6.89 -4.53 -4.55
CA GLU A 239 8.16 -4.81 -3.90
C GLU A 239 8.25 -6.28 -3.48
N VAL A 240 9.22 -7.00 -4.03
CA VAL A 240 9.54 -8.38 -3.68
C VAL A 240 10.86 -8.42 -2.94
N ARG A 241 10.88 -9.09 -1.79
CA ARG A 241 12.05 -9.26 -0.95
C ARG A 241 12.50 -10.71 -0.97
N ALA A 242 13.80 -10.93 -1.01
CA ALA A 242 14.41 -12.22 -0.72
C ALA A 242 15.35 -12.03 0.46
N ARG A 243 15.02 -12.65 1.60
CA ARG A 243 15.76 -12.52 2.85
C ARG A 243 16.38 -13.85 3.24
N ARG A 244 17.65 -13.81 3.63
CA ARG A 244 18.29 -14.90 4.36
C ARG A 244 18.87 -14.33 5.65
N TRP A 245 18.29 -14.72 6.78
CA TRP A 245 18.64 -14.15 8.08
C TRP A 245 18.55 -12.62 8.06
N PHE A 246 19.69 -11.95 8.17
CA PHE A 246 19.82 -10.50 8.28
C PHE A 246 20.11 -9.81 6.94
N THR A 247 20.48 -10.57 5.91
CA THR A 247 20.70 -10.04 4.56
C THR A 247 19.42 -10.09 3.75
N THR A 248 19.03 -8.95 3.16
CA THR A 248 17.86 -8.84 2.29
C THR A 248 18.22 -8.17 0.98
N HIS A 249 17.77 -8.76 -0.13
CA HIS A 249 17.79 -8.10 -1.43
C HIS A 249 16.36 -7.83 -1.90
N VAL A 250 16.14 -6.63 -2.43
CA VAL A 250 14.83 -6.14 -2.85
C VAL A 250 14.79 -5.96 -4.36
N GLY A 251 13.71 -6.38 -4.99
CA GLY A 251 13.44 -6.12 -6.41
C GLY A 251 12.01 -5.62 -6.59
N TRP A 252 11.76 -4.85 -7.65
CA TRP A 252 10.43 -4.35 -7.98
C TRP A 252 9.94 -4.98 -9.29
N THR A 253 8.66 -5.29 -9.35
CA THR A 253 8.06 -5.85 -10.57
C THR A 253 7.95 -4.78 -11.66
N ASN A 254 8.39 -5.12 -12.87
CA ASN A 254 8.29 -4.25 -14.04
C ASN A 254 6.90 -4.32 -14.71
N ASN A 255 6.73 -3.66 -15.87
CA ASN A 255 5.46 -3.63 -16.62
C ASN A 255 4.95 -5.02 -17.06
N ASN A 256 5.82 -6.03 -17.09
CA ASN A 256 5.48 -7.41 -17.41
C ASN A 256 5.32 -8.30 -16.17
N GLY A 257 5.42 -7.72 -14.97
CA GLY A 257 5.33 -8.40 -13.68
C GLY A 257 6.64 -9.09 -13.25
N PHE A 258 7.72 -8.97 -14.02
CA PHE A 258 9.01 -9.61 -13.67
C PHE A 258 9.80 -8.76 -12.69
N TYR A 259 10.51 -9.39 -11.76
CA TYR A 259 11.44 -8.74 -10.85
C TYR A 259 12.79 -9.48 -10.81
N SER A 260 13.85 -8.76 -10.45
CA SER A 260 15.14 -9.32 -10.08
C SER A 260 15.77 -8.43 -9.00
N ALA A 261 16.27 -9.03 -7.93
CA ALA A 261 16.94 -8.31 -6.85
C ALA A 261 18.46 -8.18 -7.15
N PRO A 262 19.13 -7.11 -6.68
CA PRO A 262 20.50 -6.80 -7.09
C PRO A 262 21.60 -7.71 -6.51
N GLY A 263 21.33 -8.45 -5.43
CA GLY A 263 22.30 -9.35 -4.78
C GLY A 263 22.08 -10.84 -5.06
N ARG A 264 22.92 -11.70 -4.48
CA ARG A 264 22.89 -13.15 -4.69
C ARG A 264 22.97 -13.90 -3.37
N PHE A 265 22.36 -15.09 -3.34
CA PHE A 265 22.50 -16.02 -2.23
C PHE A 265 23.14 -17.31 -2.73
N ARG A 266 23.81 -18.06 -1.85
CA ARG A 266 24.21 -19.45 -2.17
C ARG A 266 23.10 -20.45 -1.82
N ARG A 267 22.43 -20.19 -0.70
CA ARG A 267 21.41 -21.06 -0.10
C ARG A 267 20.00 -20.52 -0.32
N SER A 268 19.00 -21.23 0.18
CA SER A 268 17.61 -20.80 0.06
C SER A 268 17.38 -19.49 0.81
N ALA A 269 16.52 -18.64 0.25
CA ALA A 269 16.08 -17.39 0.85
C ALA A 269 14.55 -17.41 1.01
N ASN A 270 14.06 -16.73 2.04
CA ASN A 270 12.65 -16.51 2.28
C ASN A 270 12.17 -15.36 1.40
N TYR A 271 11.24 -15.64 0.49
CA TYR A 271 10.61 -14.60 -0.30
C TYR A 271 9.46 -13.94 0.47
N SER A 272 9.23 -12.65 0.23
CA SER A 272 8.00 -11.97 0.66
C SER A 272 7.64 -10.81 -0.27
N LEU A 273 6.39 -10.32 -0.16
CA LEU A 273 5.87 -9.16 -0.86
C LEU A 273 5.30 -8.15 0.13
N ARG A 274 5.41 -6.86 -0.19
CA ARG A 274 4.68 -5.79 0.49
C ARG A 274 3.73 -5.08 -0.45
N TRP A 275 2.51 -4.85 0.02
CA TRP A 275 1.50 -4.08 -0.70
C TRP A 275 1.59 -2.60 -0.33
N GLU A 276 2.66 -1.93 -0.75
CA GLU A 276 2.87 -0.51 -0.48
C GLU A 276 3.79 0.17 -1.51
N LYS A 277 3.76 1.50 -1.50
CA LYS A 277 4.69 2.41 -2.18
C LYS A 277 4.88 3.64 -1.29
N TYR A 278 5.82 4.50 -1.65
CA TYR A 278 6.13 5.72 -0.88
C TYR A 278 4.87 6.52 -0.43
N HIS A 279 3.93 6.79 -1.33
CA HIS A 279 2.70 7.55 -1.02
C HIS A 279 1.56 6.77 -0.35
N PHE A 280 1.52 5.43 -0.44
CA PHE A 280 0.40 4.66 0.08
C PHE A 280 0.78 3.26 0.57
N SER A 281 0.04 2.74 1.55
CA SER A 281 0.06 1.33 1.95
C SER A 281 -1.32 0.70 1.95
N ILE A 282 -1.40 -0.55 1.51
CA ILE A 282 -2.60 -1.38 1.64
C ILE A 282 -2.61 -2.04 3.02
N ARG A 283 -3.75 -2.01 3.69
CA ARG A 283 -3.99 -2.60 5.01
C ARG A 283 -4.97 -3.75 4.89
N THR A 284 -4.80 -4.81 5.69
CA THR A 284 -5.66 -6.01 5.65
C THR A 284 -7.08 -5.75 6.15
N GLY A 285 -7.29 -4.58 6.76
CA GLY A 285 -8.54 -4.04 7.27
C GLY A 285 -8.21 -2.74 8.01
N THR A 286 -8.69 -2.60 9.25
CA THR A 286 -8.42 -1.43 10.10
C THR A 286 -6.98 -1.34 10.62
N PHE A 287 -6.30 -2.48 10.81
CA PHE A 287 -4.91 -2.56 11.30
C PHE A 287 -4.09 -3.50 10.41
N GLY A 288 -2.76 -3.47 10.56
CA GLY A 288 -1.84 -4.38 9.87
C GLY A 288 -1.44 -3.94 8.46
N GLN A 289 -0.13 -3.87 8.22
CA GLN A 289 0.41 -3.72 6.86
C GLN A 289 0.15 -5.01 6.07
N ALA A 290 -0.52 -4.93 4.92
CA ALA A 290 -0.71 -6.09 4.07
C ALA A 290 0.64 -6.53 3.47
N THR A 291 0.97 -7.80 3.69
CA THR A 291 2.20 -8.48 3.26
C THR A 291 1.87 -9.90 2.83
N TYR A 292 2.71 -10.52 1.99
CA TYR A 292 2.60 -11.93 1.67
C TYR A 292 3.92 -12.62 1.99
N ASN A 293 3.87 -13.62 2.88
CA ASN A 293 5.01 -14.48 3.18
C ASN A 293 5.10 -15.59 2.12
N GLY A 294 6.11 -15.50 1.27
CA GLY A 294 6.39 -16.46 0.20
C GLY A 294 7.23 -17.64 0.67
N PRO A 295 7.62 -18.53 -0.26
CA PRO A 295 8.37 -19.74 0.07
C PRO A 295 9.82 -19.43 0.49
N LYS A 296 10.38 -20.28 1.35
CA LYS A 296 11.83 -20.45 1.49
C LYS A 296 12.32 -21.33 0.33
N ARG A 297 13.13 -20.79 -0.57
CA ARG A 297 13.65 -21.59 -1.69
C ARG A 297 14.93 -21.04 -2.29
N ARG A 298 15.63 -21.91 -3.04
CA ARG A 298 16.65 -21.54 -4.00
C ARG A 298 16.01 -21.28 -5.37
N GLY A 299 16.42 -20.22 -6.05
CA GLY A 299 15.99 -19.92 -7.42
C GLY A 299 14.72 -19.05 -7.52
N ASN A 300 14.20 -18.97 -8.74
CA ASN A 300 13.13 -18.03 -9.06
C ASN A 300 11.84 -18.31 -8.30
N TRP A 301 11.14 -17.26 -7.91
CA TRP A 301 9.79 -17.35 -7.35
C TRP A 301 8.78 -16.61 -8.22
N ASN A 302 7.93 -17.40 -8.89
CA ASN A 302 6.77 -16.92 -9.61
C ASN A 302 5.53 -17.09 -8.74
N LYS A 303 4.65 -16.08 -8.72
CA LYS A 303 3.40 -16.13 -7.97
C LYS A 303 2.26 -15.51 -8.76
N ASP A 304 1.20 -16.29 -8.87
CA ASP A 304 -0.09 -15.86 -9.35
C ASP A 304 -1.06 -15.77 -8.16
N PHE A 305 -1.80 -14.67 -8.07
CA PHE A 305 -2.84 -14.44 -7.06
C PHE A 305 -4.24 -14.56 -7.67
N GLY A 306 -5.20 -15.07 -6.90
CA GLY A 306 -6.53 -15.40 -7.40
C GLY A 306 -6.60 -16.73 -8.18
N SER A 307 -7.83 -17.12 -8.51
CA SER A 307 -8.15 -18.41 -9.14
C SER A 307 -8.58 -18.22 -10.59
N ALA A 308 -7.93 -18.93 -11.51
CA ALA A 308 -8.32 -18.93 -12.91
C ALA A 308 -9.78 -19.38 -13.09
N GLY A 309 -10.51 -18.69 -13.96
CA GLY A 309 -11.94 -18.90 -14.19
C GLY A 309 -12.87 -18.23 -13.18
N SER A 310 -12.35 -17.66 -12.07
CA SER A 310 -13.20 -16.92 -11.13
C SER A 310 -13.69 -15.61 -11.75
N THR A 311 -15.00 -15.35 -11.65
CA THR A 311 -15.62 -14.08 -12.07
C THR A 311 -15.61 -13.03 -10.95
N VAL A 312 -15.37 -13.45 -9.71
CA VAL A 312 -15.33 -12.57 -8.53
C VAL A 312 -13.99 -12.67 -7.80
N VAL A 313 -13.67 -11.64 -7.03
CA VAL A 313 -12.46 -11.56 -6.20
C VAL A 313 -12.74 -12.19 -4.84
N SER A 314 -12.22 -13.40 -4.64
CA SER A 314 -12.39 -14.20 -3.42
C SER A 314 -11.08 -14.63 -2.77
N ASP A 315 -9.93 -14.20 -3.31
CA ASP A 315 -8.61 -14.36 -2.72
C ASP A 315 -8.12 -13.02 -2.14
N ARG A 316 -7.62 -13.01 -0.89
CA ARG A 316 -7.22 -11.78 -0.19
C ARG A 316 -6.11 -11.05 -0.92
N HIS A 317 -5.12 -11.79 -1.43
CA HIS A 317 -4.00 -11.19 -2.14
C HIS A 317 -4.36 -10.75 -3.56
N GLN A 318 -5.33 -11.39 -4.22
CA GLN A 318 -5.97 -10.85 -5.42
C GLN A 318 -6.62 -9.50 -5.13
N TYR A 319 -7.36 -9.38 -4.02
CA TYR A 319 -7.99 -8.13 -3.61
C TYR A 319 -6.95 -7.03 -3.32
N TYR A 320 -5.91 -7.34 -2.54
CA TYR A 320 -4.82 -6.40 -2.26
C TYR A 320 -4.08 -5.99 -3.54
N ALA A 321 -3.83 -6.92 -4.45
CA ALA A 321 -3.15 -6.64 -5.71
C ALA A 321 -3.95 -5.69 -6.61
N LEU A 322 -5.27 -5.86 -6.71
CA LEU A 322 -6.13 -4.99 -7.51
C LEU A 322 -6.23 -3.58 -6.92
N ILE A 323 -6.41 -3.46 -5.60
CA ILE A 323 -6.38 -2.17 -4.89
C ILE A 323 -5.01 -1.50 -5.08
N PHE A 324 -3.93 -2.27 -4.92
CA PHE A 324 -2.56 -1.79 -5.11
C PHE A 324 -2.32 -1.28 -6.55
N GLN A 325 -2.81 -1.98 -7.58
CA GLN A 325 -2.68 -1.53 -8.96
C GLN A 325 -3.45 -0.23 -9.19
N ALA A 326 -4.69 -0.09 -8.71
CA ALA A 326 -5.47 1.14 -8.82
C ALA A 326 -4.75 2.32 -8.15
N ALA A 327 -4.31 2.13 -6.90
CA ALA A 327 -3.55 3.15 -6.18
C ALA A 327 -2.23 3.49 -6.90
N ARG A 328 -1.48 2.50 -7.39
CA ARG A 328 -0.26 2.74 -8.16
C ARG A 328 -0.56 3.56 -9.41
N ASP A 329 -1.55 3.18 -10.19
CA ASP A 329 -1.88 3.84 -11.45
C ASP A 329 -2.30 5.29 -11.21
N TYR A 330 -3.07 5.55 -10.15
CA TYR A 330 -3.42 6.92 -9.75
C TYR A 330 -2.19 7.71 -9.24
N TYR A 331 -1.36 7.14 -8.35
CA TYR A 331 -0.23 7.87 -7.73
C TYR A 331 1.05 7.95 -8.56
N TYR A 332 1.27 7.06 -9.52
CA TYR A 332 2.52 6.97 -10.27
C TYR A 332 2.32 6.71 -11.77
N GLY A 333 1.11 6.37 -12.21
CA GLY A 333 0.77 6.20 -13.62
C GLY A 333 0.29 7.50 -14.27
N ASN A 334 -0.27 7.35 -15.47
CA ASN A 334 -0.99 8.42 -16.14
C ASN A 334 -2.34 8.62 -15.43
N ARG A 335 -2.51 9.74 -14.76
CA ARG A 335 -3.77 10.15 -14.11
C ARG A 335 -4.55 11.16 -14.93
N PHE A 336 -4.31 11.24 -16.23
CA PHE A 336 -5.04 12.14 -17.15
C PHE A 336 -4.86 13.63 -16.80
N GLY A 337 -3.77 13.98 -16.11
CA GLY A 337 -3.50 15.33 -15.61
C GLY A 337 -4.24 15.72 -14.33
N LEU A 338 -5.07 14.82 -13.77
CA LEU A 338 -5.82 15.04 -12.53
C LEU A 338 -4.92 15.32 -11.33
N SER A 339 -5.50 15.97 -10.33
CA SER A 339 -4.89 16.20 -9.03
C SER A 339 -4.58 14.87 -8.35
N SER A 340 -3.48 14.86 -7.59
CA SER A 340 -3.09 13.68 -6.83
C SER A 340 -3.97 13.54 -5.60
N PRO A 341 -4.27 12.31 -5.14
CA PRO A 341 -4.65 12.10 -3.76
C PRO A 341 -3.49 12.53 -2.84
N PRO A 342 -3.74 12.72 -1.52
CA PRO A 342 -2.74 13.23 -0.57
C PRO A 342 -1.43 12.45 -0.66
N ARG A 343 -0.31 13.16 -0.81
CA ARG A 343 1.01 12.54 -0.94
C ARG A 343 1.74 12.51 0.40
N ASN A 344 2.38 11.38 0.68
CA ASN A 344 3.36 11.26 1.76
C ASN A 344 4.48 12.30 1.62
N SER A 345 4.88 12.91 2.74
CA SER A 345 5.98 13.88 2.87
C SER A 345 6.36 14.06 4.36
N ASP A 346 7.37 14.87 4.66
CA ASP A 346 7.90 15.05 6.02
C ASP A 346 6.85 15.45 7.08
N LEU A 347 5.75 16.09 6.68
CA LEU A 347 4.66 16.51 7.56
C LEU A 347 3.30 15.91 7.16
N LYS A 348 3.28 14.94 6.25
CA LYS A 348 2.07 14.27 5.79
C LYS A 348 2.32 12.77 5.79
N PRO A 349 1.66 11.97 6.64
CA PRO A 349 1.86 10.54 6.68
C PRO A 349 1.47 9.87 5.36
N GLN A 350 1.97 8.66 5.18
CA GLN A 350 1.58 7.79 4.08
C GLN A 350 0.07 7.48 4.12
N VAL A 351 -0.60 7.51 2.95
CA VAL A 351 -2.04 7.19 2.86
C VAL A 351 -2.26 5.70 3.10
N LYS A 352 -3.16 5.36 4.01
CA LYS A 352 -3.50 3.98 4.35
C LYS A 352 -4.85 3.60 3.74
N ILE A 353 -4.84 2.56 2.91
CA ILE A 353 -6.01 2.06 2.18
C ILE A 353 -6.39 0.70 2.77
N ALA A 354 -7.51 0.63 3.49
CA ALA A 354 -8.05 -0.61 4.03
C ALA A 354 -8.71 -1.44 2.94
N ALA A 355 -8.26 -2.67 2.78
CA ALA A 355 -8.95 -3.69 2.02
C ALA A 355 -9.97 -4.39 2.93
N ASP A 356 -11.13 -3.77 3.12
CA ASP A 356 -12.15 -4.25 4.04
C ASP A 356 -12.98 -5.38 3.42
N ILE A 357 -12.89 -6.57 4.04
CA ILE A 357 -13.58 -7.79 3.63
C ILE A 357 -14.81 -8.10 4.51
N LYS A 358 -15.07 -7.31 5.56
CA LYS A 358 -16.18 -7.56 6.48
C LYS A 358 -17.51 -7.31 5.74
N GLN A 359 -18.51 -8.16 6.00
CA GLN A 359 -19.86 -8.12 5.39
C GLN A 359 -20.72 -6.90 5.77
N ARG A 360 -20.13 -5.74 6.11
CA ARG A 360 -20.87 -4.47 6.22
C ARG A 360 -21.15 -3.88 4.84
N GLN A 361 -21.56 -4.71 3.88
CA GLN A 361 -21.88 -4.31 2.51
C GLN A 361 -23.17 -3.47 2.42
N THR A 362 -23.91 -3.34 3.52
CA THR A 362 -25.17 -2.58 3.62
C THR A 362 -24.99 -1.18 4.20
N GLU A 363 -23.78 -0.80 4.64
CA GLU A 363 -23.46 0.56 5.05
C GLU A 363 -22.83 1.29 3.86
N LYS A 364 -23.42 2.42 3.47
CA LYS A 364 -23.00 3.29 2.34
C LYS A 364 -21.48 3.47 2.31
N ASP A 365 -20.94 3.59 1.10
CA ASP A 365 -19.53 3.78 0.81
C ASP A 365 -18.91 4.82 1.77
N SER A 366 -17.79 4.48 2.42
CA SER A 366 -17.27 5.31 3.49
C SER A 366 -16.46 6.46 2.93
N HIS A 367 -17.10 7.61 2.79
CA HIS A 367 -16.43 8.83 2.40
C HIS A 367 -15.25 9.17 3.32
N ALA A 368 -14.19 9.62 2.68
CA ALA A 368 -12.92 10.04 3.27
C ALA A 368 -13.12 11.09 4.38
N ALA A 369 -13.08 10.66 5.65
CA ALA A 369 -13.05 11.57 6.79
C ALA A 369 -12.16 11.09 7.95
N MET A 370 -11.15 10.24 7.69
CA MET A 370 -10.31 9.68 8.76
C MET A 370 -8.93 10.31 8.93
N TYR A 371 -8.54 11.31 8.12
CA TYR A 371 -7.23 11.97 8.29
C TYR A 371 -7.12 12.70 9.66
N ALA A 372 -8.24 13.18 10.21
CA ALA A 372 -8.24 14.08 11.38
C ALA A 372 -8.19 13.39 12.75
N ARG A 373 -8.37 12.05 12.84
CA ARG A 373 -8.62 11.38 14.14
C ARG A 373 -7.49 10.49 14.66
N THR A 374 -6.56 10.07 13.80
CA THR A 374 -5.63 8.97 14.14
C THR A 374 -4.16 9.29 13.86
N GLY A 375 -3.86 10.55 13.48
CA GLY A 375 -2.50 10.95 13.09
C GLY A 375 -1.93 10.15 11.92
N GLY A 376 -2.80 9.53 11.10
CA GLY A 376 -2.38 8.64 10.01
C GLY A 376 -2.12 7.19 10.44
N ALA A 377 -2.28 6.80 11.71
CA ALA A 377 -2.06 5.43 12.18
C ALA A 377 -3.05 4.41 11.57
N LEU A 378 -4.29 4.83 11.37
CA LEU A 378 -5.36 3.99 10.82
C LEU A 378 -5.71 4.37 9.37
N PRO A 379 -6.33 3.46 8.59
CA PRO A 379 -6.79 3.72 7.23
C PRO A 379 -7.66 4.97 7.10
N SER A 380 -7.34 5.80 6.11
CA SER A 380 -8.16 6.96 5.73
C SER A 380 -9.14 6.67 4.59
N ILE A 381 -8.92 5.56 3.89
CA ILE A 381 -9.71 5.09 2.77
C ILE A 381 -10.07 3.63 3.03
N TYR A 382 -11.31 3.23 2.78
CA TYR A 382 -11.76 1.84 2.89
C TYR A 382 -12.37 1.39 1.58
N VAL A 383 -11.81 0.33 1.00
CA VAL A 383 -12.37 -0.33 -0.17
C VAL A 383 -13.23 -1.50 0.31
N ARG A 384 -14.53 -1.46 -0.01
CA ARG A 384 -15.53 -2.49 0.35
C ARG A 384 -16.13 -3.15 -0.88
N ARG A 385 -15.29 -3.81 -1.67
CA ARG A 385 -15.67 -4.52 -2.90
C ARG A 385 -15.19 -5.98 -2.92
N TRP A 386 -15.04 -6.59 -1.74
CA TRP A 386 -14.81 -8.02 -1.62
C TRP A 386 -15.93 -8.83 -2.28
N ASN A 387 -15.59 -9.95 -2.93
CA ASN A 387 -16.52 -10.80 -3.68
C ASN A 387 -17.24 -10.07 -4.83
N ARG A 388 -16.63 -9.02 -5.39
CA ARG A 388 -17.06 -8.35 -6.62
C ARG A 388 -16.09 -8.66 -7.76
N ARG A 389 -16.48 -8.31 -8.99
CA ARG A 389 -15.62 -8.43 -10.18
C ARG A 389 -14.33 -7.63 -10.04
N SER A 390 -13.29 -8.04 -10.77
CA SER A 390 -11.96 -7.41 -10.72
C SER A 390 -11.99 -5.93 -11.08
N ASP A 391 -12.80 -5.55 -12.07
CA ASP A 391 -13.00 -4.16 -12.46
C ASP A 391 -13.67 -3.33 -11.38
N ARG A 392 -14.67 -3.85 -10.67
CA ARG A 392 -15.32 -3.14 -9.56
C ARG A 392 -14.36 -2.89 -8.38
N VAL A 393 -13.46 -3.83 -8.09
CA VAL A 393 -12.43 -3.60 -7.05
C VAL A 393 -11.47 -2.49 -7.47
N TYR A 394 -10.97 -2.55 -8.70
CA TYR A 394 -10.03 -1.57 -9.23
C TYR A 394 -10.67 -0.18 -9.34
N ALA A 395 -11.84 -0.08 -9.97
CA ALA A 395 -12.55 1.17 -10.24
C ALA A 395 -12.99 1.85 -8.95
N THR A 396 -13.65 1.14 -8.02
CA THR A 396 -14.02 1.74 -6.73
C THR A 396 -12.80 2.18 -5.93
N THR A 397 -11.64 1.52 -6.06
CA THR A 397 -10.42 2.04 -5.43
C THR A 397 -10.03 3.40 -6.03
N ALA A 398 -10.18 3.60 -7.34
CA ALA A 398 -9.98 4.89 -7.99
C ALA A 398 -11.04 5.93 -7.57
N HIS A 399 -12.30 5.54 -7.37
CA HIS A 399 -13.38 6.37 -6.81
C HIS A 399 -13.00 6.97 -5.45
N GLU A 400 -12.58 6.12 -4.52
CA GLU A 400 -12.20 6.58 -3.18
C GLU A 400 -10.95 7.46 -3.19
N LEU A 401 -10.02 7.20 -4.11
CA LEU A 401 -8.85 8.05 -4.33
C LEU A 401 -9.22 9.38 -4.98
N ALA A 402 -10.27 9.43 -5.81
CA ALA A 402 -10.81 10.65 -6.38
C ALA A 402 -11.43 11.55 -5.31
N HIS A 403 -12.15 10.97 -4.34
CA HIS A 403 -12.62 11.70 -3.14
C HIS A 403 -11.46 12.31 -2.37
N ALA A 404 -10.41 11.52 -2.12
CA ALA A 404 -9.23 12.00 -1.41
C ALA A 404 -8.48 13.10 -2.20
N ALA A 405 -8.40 12.98 -3.53
CA ALA A 405 -7.81 13.99 -4.40
C ALA A 405 -8.64 15.29 -4.42
N HIS A 406 -9.96 15.19 -4.51
CA HIS A 406 -10.87 16.33 -4.48
C HIS A 406 -10.75 17.09 -3.15
N TRP A 407 -10.68 16.36 -2.02
CA TRP A 407 -10.40 16.95 -0.72
C TRP A 407 -9.05 17.68 -0.67
N ASP A 408 -7.95 17.08 -1.15
CA ASP A 408 -6.61 17.73 -1.08
C ASP A 408 -6.48 18.90 -2.06
N MET A 409 -7.19 18.86 -3.19
CA MET A 409 -7.19 19.90 -4.22
C MET A 409 -7.78 21.23 -3.70
N ASP A 410 -8.93 21.19 -3.02
CA ASP A 410 -9.56 22.35 -2.41
C ASP A 410 -10.35 21.97 -1.15
N ARG A 411 -9.64 21.88 -0.02
CA ARG A 411 -10.22 21.52 1.28
C ARG A 411 -11.37 22.42 1.71
N GLY A 412 -11.35 23.69 1.31
CA GLY A 412 -12.36 24.67 1.69
C GLY A 412 -13.67 24.44 0.95
N ALA A 413 -13.60 24.34 -0.37
CA ALA A 413 -14.77 24.04 -1.21
C ALA A 413 -15.34 22.66 -0.91
N PHE A 414 -14.50 21.64 -0.83
CA PHE A 414 -14.91 20.27 -0.50
C PHE A 414 -15.61 20.20 0.86
N LYS A 415 -15.11 20.89 1.89
CA LYS A 415 -15.77 20.95 3.20
C LYS A 415 -17.17 21.53 3.11
N LEU A 416 -17.39 22.56 2.29
CA LEU A 416 -18.72 23.15 2.10
C LEU A 416 -19.67 22.19 1.37
N LEU A 417 -19.17 21.46 0.37
CA LEU A 417 -19.93 20.39 -0.29
C LEU A 417 -20.33 19.30 0.72
N VAL A 418 -19.40 18.81 1.54
CA VAL A 418 -19.64 17.80 2.59
C VAL A 418 -20.66 18.30 3.61
N LEU A 419 -20.55 19.56 4.06
CA LEU A 419 -21.52 20.17 4.97
C LEU A 419 -22.92 20.26 4.33
N GLY A 420 -22.99 20.59 3.04
CA GLY A 420 -24.23 20.57 2.28
C GLY A 420 -24.82 19.17 2.20
N ALA A 421 -24.03 18.20 1.73
CA ALA A 421 -24.43 16.82 1.48
C ALA A 421 -24.90 16.08 2.74
N TYR A 422 -24.10 16.08 3.81
CA TYR A 422 -24.38 15.25 4.98
C TYR A 422 -24.89 16.04 6.18
N GLY A 423 -24.56 17.33 6.27
CA GLY A 423 -25.05 18.22 7.33
C GLY A 423 -26.45 18.75 7.03
N ALA A 424 -26.58 19.47 5.91
CA ALA A 424 -27.84 20.06 5.47
C ALA A 424 -28.71 19.10 4.63
N LYS A 425 -28.18 17.94 4.22
CA LYS A 425 -28.86 16.93 3.40
C LYS A 425 -29.28 17.47 2.02
N ILE A 426 -28.43 18.28 1.41
CA ILE A 426 -28.60 18.81 0.06
C ILE A 426 -28.08 17.76 -0.92
N GLU A 427 -29.00 17.07 -1.59
CA GLU A 427 -28.72 15.98 -2.53
C GLU A 427 -27.77 16.42 -3.65
N SER A 428 -27.96 17.62 -4.20
CA SER A 428 -27.11 18.17 -5.26
C SER A 428 -25.67 18.45 -4.82
N SER A 429 -25.42 18.65 -3.51
CA SER A 429 -24.06 18.73 -2.98
C SER A 429 -23.41 17.34 -2.90
N GLU A 430 -24.17 16.31 -2.53
CA GLU A 430 -23.71 14.90 -2.56
C GLU A 430 -23.43 14.48 -4.01
N ALA A 431 -24.28 14.89 -4.95
CA ALA A 431 -24.11 14.61 -6.37
C ALA A 431 -22.80 15.18 -6.95
N VAL A 432 -22.38 16.39 -6.57
CA VAL A 432 -21.07 16.92 -7.00
C VAL A 432 -19.93 16.01 -6.52
N ILE A 433 -20.02 15.53 -5.27
CA ILE A 433 -18.98 14.70 -4.65
C ILE A 433 -18.93 13.33 -5.35
N GLU A 434 -20.07 12.62 -5.40
CA GLU A 434 -20.13 11.25 -5.90
C GLU A 434 -20.06 11.15 -7.42
N SER A 435 -20.76 12.01 -8.17
CA SER A 435 -20.74 11.94 -9.63
C SER A 435 -19.35 12.28 -10.20
N TRP A 436 -18.61 13.18 -9.55
CA TRP A 436 -17.20 13.41 -9.88
C TRP A 436 -16.38 12.13 -9.74
N ALA A 437 -16.45 11.48 -8.58
CA ALA A 437 -15.70 10.27 -8.30
C ALA A 437 -16.12 9.11 -9.22
N SER A 438 -17.43 8.98 -9.54
CA SER A 438 -17.97 8.05 -10.53
C SER A 438 -17.31 8.21 -11.91
N GLY A 439 -17.17 9.45 -12.36
CA GLY A 439 -16.49 9.76 -13.62
C GLY A 439 -15.00 9.41 -13.61
N VAL A 440 -14.32 9.61 -12.48
CA VAL A 440 -12.91 9.21 -12.32
C VAL A 440 -12.78 7.68 -12.30
N GLU A 441 -13.64 6.95 -11.58
CA GLU A 441 -13.58 5.48 -11.60
C GLU A 441 -13.86 4.91 -12.99
N TRP A 442 -14.83 5.46 -13.73
CA TRP A 442 -15.08 5.13 -15.12
C TRP A 442 -13.83 5.35 -15.97
N GLN A 443 -13.22 6.54 -15.92
CA GLN A 443 -12.05 6.88 -16.73
C GLN A 443 -10.86 5.93 -16.47
N PHE A 444 -10.60 5.59 -15.20
CA PHE A 444 -9.57 4.63 -14.84
C PHE A 444 -9.91 3.20 -15.29
N ALA A 445 -11.18 2.78 -15.19
CA ALA A 445 -11.63 1.49 -15.68
C ALA A 445 -11.48 1.38 -17.21
N GLN A 446 -11.90 2.40 -17.97
CA GLN A 446 -11.73 2.45 -19.41
C GLN A 446 -10.26 2.37 -19.80
N GLU A 447 -9.39 3.18 -19.19
CA GLU A 447 -7.95 3.14 -19.49
C GLU A 447 -7.36 1.75 -19.21
N ARG A 448 -7.67 1.16 -18.06
CA ARG A 448 -7.15 -0.16 -17.69
C ARG A 448 -7.65 -1.24 -18.64
N TYR A 449 -8.96 -1.41 -18.76
CA TYR A 449 -9.55 -2.58 -19.39
C TYR A 449 -9.57 -2.45 -20.91
N ARG A 450 -9.99 -1.31 -21.44
CA ARG A 450 -10.07 -1.08 -22.88
C ARG A 450 -8.68 -0.83 -23.48
N ASN A 451 -7.91 0.11 -22.92
CA ASN A 451 -6.67 0.57 -23.57
C ASN A 451 -5.45 -0.28 -23.20
N LEU A 452 -5.21 -0.52 -21.90
CA LEU A 452 -4.00 -1.21 -21.45
C LEU A 452 -4.10 -2.74 -21.54
N LEU A 453 -5.27 -3.31 -21.21
CA LEU A 453 -5.49 -4.76 -21.21
C LEU A 453 -6.15 -5.29 -22.48
N GLY A 454 -6.67 -4.40 -23.33
CA GLY A 454 -7.15 -4.71 -24.68
C GLY A 454 -8.49 -5.45 -24.72
N VAL A 455 -9.39 -5.23 -23.74
CA VAL A 455 -10.72 -5.81 -23.73
C VAL A 455 -11.60 -5.07 -24.74
N VAL A 456 -11.82 -5.70 -25.90
CA VAL A 456 -12.64 -5.16 -26.99
C VAL A 456 -14.10 -5.05 -26.54
N GLY A 457 -14.71 -3.89 -26.74
CA GLY A 457 -16.11 -3.65 -26.36
C GLY A 457 -16.34 -3.56 -24.85
N TYR A 458 -15.28 -3.31 -24.05
CA TYR A 458 -15.43 -3.12 -22.62
C TYR A 458 -16.35 -1.93 -22.31
N GLU A 459 -17.37 -2.20 -21.49
CA GLU A 459 -18.23 -1.20 -20.87
C GLU A 459 -18.20 -1.42 -19.35
N TYR A 460 -18.06 -0.34 -18.60
CA TYR A 460 -18.11 -0.40 -17.15
C TYR A 460 -19.56 -0.55 -16.65
N GLY A 461 -19.81 -1.42 -15.66
CA GLY A 461 -21.08 -1.47 -14.91
C GLY A 461 -22.10 -2.58 -15.26
N THR A 462 -21.81 -3.47 -16.22
CA THR A 462 -22.78 -4.42 -16.82
C THR A 462 -23.43 -5.50 -15.93
N GLU A 463 -23.34 -5.46 -14.59
CA GLU A 463 -23.86 -6.52 -13.69
C GLU A 463 -24.73 -6.02 -12.52
N THR A 464 -24.90 -4.71 -12.36
CA THR A 464 -25.97 -4.10 -11.54
C THR A 464 -26.68 -3.06 -12.40
N THR A 465 -27.77 -2.47 -11.92
CA THR A 465 -28.68 -1.54 -12.63
C THR A 465 -28.00 -0.40 -13.43
N ASP A 466 -26.70 -0.16 -13.27
CA ASP A 466 -25.91 0.85 -13.99
C ASP A 466 -25.14 0.24 -15.19
N GLY A 467 -25.88 -0.22 -16.20
CA GLY A 467 -25.27 -0.78 -17.41
C GLY A 467 -24.51 0.27 -18.24
N GLY A 468 -23.42 -0.15 -18.89
CA GLY A 468 -23.00 0.46 -20.15
C GLY A 468 -22.31 1.82 -20.08
N ASN A 469 -21.32 2.01 -19.20
CA ASN A 469 -20.65 3.31 -18.99
C ASN A 469 -21.60 4.38 -18.41
N TYR A 470 -22.48 4.01 -17.47
CA TYR A 470 -23.51 4.89 -16.89
C TYR A 470 -24.61 5.34 -17.85
N GLN A 471 -24.64 4.80 -19.07
CA GLN A 471 -25.60 5.21 -20.09
C GLN A 471 -26.97 4.52 -19.95
N GLU A 472 -27.12 3.57 -19.03
CA GLU A 472 -28.41 2.95 -18.67
C GLU A 472 -29.01 3.58 -17.39
N LEU A 473 -28.43 4.66 -16.86
CA LEU A 473 -28.88 5.28 -15.62
C LEU A 473 -30.10 6.19 -15.84
N GLU A 474 -31.21 5.90 -15.17
CA GLU A 474 -32.38 6.79 -15.15
C GLU A 474 -32.23 7.93 -14.13
N ILE A 475 -32.75 9.11 -14.49
CA ILE A 475 -32.73 10.33 -13.67
C ILE A 475 -33.34 10.10 -12.28
N ASN A 476 -34.40 9.29 -12.19
CA ASN A 476 -35.14 9.08 -10.94
C ASN A 476 -34.63 7.88 -10.13
N GLU A 477 -33.69 7.09 -10.65
CA GLU A 477 -33.13 5.93 -9.94
C GLU A 477 -32.00 6.33 -9.00
N ASP A 478 -31.07 7.18 -9.45
CA ASP A 478 -29.98 7.69 -8.62
C ASP A 478 -29.60 9.13 -8.99
N ARG A 479 -29.92 10.09 -8.12
CA ARG A 479 -29.57 11.51 -8.32
C ARG A 479 -28.22 11.89 -7.72
N VAL A 480 -27.55 10.96 -7.04
CA VAL A 480 -26.25 11.18 -6.38
C VAL A 480 -25.11 10.66 -7.27
N TYR A 481 -25.24 9.45 -7.80
CA TYR A 481 -24.25 8.82 -8.69
C TYR A 481 -24.64 9.01 -10.16
N THR A 482 -24.69 10.25 -10.61
CA THR A 482 -25.17 10.61 -11.96
C THR A 482 -24.16 10.27 -13.07
N SER A 483 -24.64 10.16 -14.31
CA SER A 483 -23.82 9.99 -15.53
C SER A 483 -23.08 11.27 -15.97
N ILE A 484 -23.28 12.40 -15.27
CA ILE A 484 -22.93 13.76 -15.72
C ILE A 484 -21.50 13.90 -16.24
N VAL A 485 -20.53 13.23 -15.61
CA VAL A 485 -19.11 13.31 -16.01
C VAL A 485 -18.86 12.51 -17.28
N VAL A 486 -19.47 11.34 -17.43
CA VAL A 486 -19.34 10.51 -18.63
C VAL A 486 -20.00 11.19 -19.82
N ASP A 487 -21.22 11.69 -19.62
CA ASP A 487 -22.00 12.47 -20.60
C ASP A 487 -21.18 13.63 -21.18
N MET A 488 -20.54 14.42 -20.31
CA MET A 488 -19.72 15.55 -20.78
C MET A 488 -18.46 15.13 -21.56
N ILE A 489 -17.98 13.90 -21.39
CA ILE A 489 -16.74 13.39 -22.01
C ILE A 489 -17.04 12.68 -23.33
N ASP A 490 -18.00 11.76 -23.34
CA ASP A 490 -18.29 10.91 -24.50
C ASP A 490 -19.15 11.65 -25.54
N SER A 491 -19.83 10.91 -26.42
CA SER A 491 -20.71 11.50 -27.43
C SER A 491 -22.03 10.75 -27.54
N GLU A 492 -22.40 10.00 -26.51
CA GLU A 492 -23.57 9.15 -26.48
C GLU A 492 -24.73 9.86 -25.77
N ASN A 493 -25.79 10.17 -26.51
CA ASN A 493 -27.02 10.65 -25.90
C ASN A 493 -27.87 9.47 -25.45
N GLN A 494 -27.79 9.09 -24.17
CA GLN A 494 -28.51 7.93 -23.63
C GLN A 494 -30.02 8.00 -23.83
N ARG A 495 -30.63 9.19 -23.86
CA ARG A 495 -32.08 9.30 -24.11
C ARG A 495 -32.50 8.71 -25.46
N PHE A 496 -31.63 8.76 -26.47
CA PHE A 496 -31.93 8.30 -27.82
C PHE A 496 -31.13 7.07 -28.25
N SER A 497 -30.02 6.74 -27.58
CA SER A 497 -29.26 5.52 -27.82
C SER A 497 -29.85 4.33 -27.03
N ARG A 498 -29.17 3.17 -27.07
CA ARG A 498 -29.45 1.97 -26.25
C ARG A 498 -30.91 1.48 -26.25
N ASN A 499 -31.66 1.78 -27.32
CA ASN A 499 -33.09 1.50 -27.47
C ASN A 499 -34.01 2.27 -26.51
N HIS A 500 -33.53 3.37 -25.91
CA HIS A 500 -34.34 4.24 -25.07
C HIS A 500 -35.33 5.10 -25.86
N ASN A 501 -35.13 5.28 -27.17
CA ASN A 501 -36.12 5.83 -28.11
C ASN A 501 -36.76 7.17 -27.69
N GLY A 502 -35.99 8.06 -27.07
CA GLY A 502 -36.47 9.36 -26.59
C GLY A 502 -37.09 9.34 -25.20
N ASN A 503 -36.95 8.25 -24.43
CA ASN A 503 -37.52 8.10 -23.10
C ASN A 503 -36.97 9.18 -22.15
N ILE A 504 -37.89 9.97 -21.58
CA ILE A 504 -37.57 11.11 -20.71
C ILE A 504 -37.01 10.70 -19.35
N ALA A 505 -37.07 9.42 -18.99
CA ALA A 505 -36.44 8.87 -17.80
C ALA A 505 -34.91 9.01 -17.84
N PHE A 506 -34.31 9.09 -19.03
CA PHE A 506 -32.87 9.22 -19.22
C PHE A 506 -32.45 10.67 -19.50
N PRO A 507 -31.25 11.11 -19.10
CA PRO A 507 -30.72 12.43 -19.43
C PRO A 507 -30.72 12.70 -20.94
N ASN A 508 -31.11 13.92 -21.34
CA ASN A 508 -30.89 14.36 -22.71
C ASN A 508 -29.45 14.88 -22.87
N ASP A 509 -28.51 13.98 -23.15
CA ASP A 509 -27.11 14.37 -23.29
C ASP A 509 -26.75 14.87 -24.70
N ARG A 510 -26.54 16.18 -24.82
CA ARG A 510 -26.05 16.83 -26.05
C ARG A 510 -24.67 17.45 -25.86
N VAL A 511 -24.04 17.19 -24.72
CA VAL A 511 -22.70 17.66 -24.40
C VAL A 511 -21.71 16.60 -24.84
N SER A 512 -20.50 17.00 -25.23
CA SER A 512 -19.43 16.06 -25.57
C SER A 512 -18.07 16.75 -25.61
N GLY A 513 -17.01 15.95 -25.52
CA GLY A 513 -15.65 16.37 -25.84
C GLY A 513 -14.96 17.21 -24.77
N TYR A 514 -15.49 17.25 -23.54
CA TYR A 514 -14.68 17.68 -22.40
C TYR A 514 -13.66 16.59 -22.06
N THR A 515 -12.49 17.01 -21.58
CA THR A 515 -11.54 16.11 -20.93
C THR A 515 -11.85 16.03 -19.43
N ILE A 516 -11.55 14.90 -18.80
CA ILE A 516 -11.74 14.77 -17.35
C ILE A 516 -10.98 15.83 -16.54
N LEU A 517 -9.84 16.31 -17.05
CA LEU A 517 -9.08 17.41 -16.43
C LEU A 517 -9.83 18.76 -16.49
N GLN A 518 -10.56 19.04 -17.58
CA GLN A 518 -11.38 20.25 -17.66
C GLN A 518 -12.52 20.20 -16.64
N LEU A 519 -13.09 19.02 -16.41
CA LEU A 519 -14.15 18.82 -15.42
C LEU A 519 -13.61 18.97 -13.99
N GLU A 520 -12.41 18.45 -13.69
CA GLU A 520 -11.73 18.67 -12.39
C GLU A 520 -11.46 20.16 -12.14
N ARG A 521 -10.99 20.89 -13.15
CA ARG A 521 -10.75 22.33 -13.04
C ARG A 521 -12.01 23.10 -12.70
N GLY A 522 -13.16 22.64 -13.19
CA GLY A 522 -14.47 23.15 -12.80
C GLY A 522 -14.78 23.00 -11.31
N LEU A 523 -14.31 21.94 -10.66
CA LEU A 523 -14.57 21.68 -9.23
C LEU A 523 -13.81 22.64 -8.32
N LYS A 524 -12.67 23.17 -8.77
CA LYS A 524 -11.86 24.06 -7.94
C LYS A 524 -12.64 25.31 -7.56
N GLY A 525 -12.85 25.51 -6.26
CA GLY A 525 -13.67 26.59 -5.71
C GLY A 525 -15.19 26.39 -5.80
N ALA A 526 -15.68 25.32 -6.46
CA ALA A 526 -17.11 25.05 -6.58
C ALA A 526 -17.68 24.46 -5.28
N ARG A 527 -18.76 25.07 -4.79
CA ARG A 527 -19.42 24.71 -3.51
C ARG A 527 -20.84 24.20 -3.71
N SER A 528 -21.29 24.11 -4.96
CA SER A 528 -22.61 23.61 -5.34
C SER A 528 -22.60 23.09 -6.78
N TRP A 529 -23.64 22.34 -7.13
CA TRP A 529 -23.91 21.83 -8.48
C TRP A 529 -23.85 22.94 -9.56
N ILE A 530 -24.50 24.07 -9.29
CA ILE A 530 -24.57 25.22 -10.20
C ILE A 530 -23.22 25.94 -10.33
N GLU A 531 -22.46 26.04 -9.23
CA GLU A 531 -21.10 26.60 -9.30
C GLU A 531 -20.16 25.71 -10.11
N TRP A 532 -20.25 24.39 -9.97
CA TRP A 532 -19.45 23.46 -10.76
C TRP A 532 -19.74 23.59 -12.26
N GLN A 533 -21.02 23.57 -12.63
CA GLN A 533 -21.48 23.83 -14.00
C GLN A 533 -20.95 25.15 -14.55
N SER A 534 -21.10 26.23 -13.77
CA SER A 534 -20.71 27.58 -14.18
C SER A 534 -19.19 27.66 -14.39
N ASN A 535 -18.42 27.03 -13.52
CA ASN A 535 -16.97 26.96 -13.67
C ASN A 535 -16.55 26.18 -14.91
N ILE A 536 -17.17 25.03 -15.22
CA ILE A 536 -16.88 24.27 -16.44
C ILE A 536 -17.11 25.16 -17.67
N ARG A 537 -18.25 25.85 -17.75
CA ARG A 537 -18.60 26.76 -18.85
C ARG A 537 -17.64 27.94 -18.97
N ASN A 538 -17.25 28.55 -17.85
CA ASN A 538 -16.48 29.80 -17.87
C ASN A 538 -14.97 29.57 -18.05
N LEU A 539 -14.45 28.40 -17.66
CA LEU A 539 -13.02 28.10 -17.71
C LEU A 539 -12.57 27.51 -19.06
N HIS A 540 -13.50 26.97 -19.84
CA HIS A 540 -13.19 26.18 -21.02
C HIS A 540 -14.14 26.49 -22.17
N ASN A 541 -13.58 26.68 -23.36
CA ASN A 541 -14.38 26.75 -24.59
C ASN A 541 -14.62 25.33 -25.10
N ASN A 542 -15.89 24.95 -25.27
CA ASN A 542 -16.28 23.67 -25.87
C ASN A 542 -17.43 23.90 -26.88
N LYS A 543 -17.39 23.21 -28.03
CA LYS A 543 -18.40 23.32 -29.08
C LYS A 543 -19.83 22.99 -28.63
N THR A 544 -19.98 22.24 -27.54
CA THR A 544 -21.26 21.81 -26.98
C THR A 544 -21.64 22.53 -25.68
N GLU A 545 -20.87 23.54 -25.24
CA GLU A 545 -21.07 24.22 -23.95
C GLU A 545 -22.46 24.86 -23.77
N GLN A 546 -23.11 25.24 -24.88
CA GLN A 546 -24.47 25.77 -24.90
C GLN A 546 -25.51 24.79 -24.34
N PHE A 547 -25.20 23.48 -24.36
CA PHE A 547 -26.08 22.43 -23.85
C PHE A 547 -25.77 22.04 -22.39
N LEU A 548 -24.70 22.57 -21.78
CA LEU A 548 -24.37 22.29 -20.37
C LEU A 548 -25.50 22.67 -19.41
N ASN A 549 -26.29 23.70 -19.75
CA ASN A 549 -27.41 24.07 -18.89
C ASN A 549 -28.46 22.98 -18.82
N GLU A 550 -28.89 22.53 -20.00
CA GLU A 550 -29.87 21.46 -20.11
C GLU A 550 -29.37 20.18 -19.44
N LEU A 551 -28.10 19.80 -19.69
CA LEU A 551 -27.56 18.56 -19.15
C LEU A 551 -27.62 18.54 -17.61
N PHE A 552 -27.11 19.59 -16.94
CA PHE A 552 -27.17 19.68 -15.47
C PHE A 552 -28.61 19.76 -14.93
N THR A 553 -29.54 20.40 -15.67
CA THR A 553 -30.96 20.50 -15.30
C THR A 553 -31.74 19.19 -15.47
N ASN A 554 -31.23 18.21 -16.24
CA ASN A 554 -31.82 16.87 -16.20
C ASN A 554 -31.78 16.31 -14.76
N TRP A 555 -30.75 16.66 -13.98
CA TRP A 555 -30.52 16.12 -12.65
C TRP A 555 -31.05 17.02 -11.51
N TYR A 556 -30.89 18.35 -11.59
CA TYR A 556 -31.25 19.30 -10.51
C TYR A 556 -31.77 20.67 -10.96
#